data_AF-A0A7C7PZH5-F1
#
_entry.id   AF-A0A7C7PZH5-F1
#
_cell.length_a   1.000
_cell.length_b   1.000
_cell.length_c   1.000
_cell.angle_alpha   90.00
_cell.angle_beta   90.00
_cell.angle_gamma   90.00
#
_symmetry.space_group_name_H-M   'P 1'
#
loop_
_entity.id
_entity.type
_entity.pdbx_description
1 polymer ?
#
loop_
_entity_poly.entity_id
_entity_poly.type
_entity_poly.pdbx_seq_one_letter_code
_entity_poly.pdbx_strand_id
1 'polypeptide(L)'
;MTIETIEGYFRQMGWSNLFIDRSKDIILAPVGGINGSYMVTVRLSEDGECIHLCIPNYLTARGKHVPKLLAVLMAEHYRIKLGRFGYDPRDGEIDCEIIIPLEDGELTF
;
A
#
# COMPACT_ATOMS: atom_id res chain seq x y z
N MET A 1 7.53 -9.58 -13.33
CA MET A 1 6.08 -9.85 -13.06
C MET A 1 5.21 -8.86 -13.82
N THR A 2 3.97 -9.19 -14.19
CA THR A 2 3.04 -8.21 -14.79
C THR A 2 1.83 -7.92 -13.91
N ILE A 3 1.13 -6.83 -14.19
CA ILE A 3 -0.06 -6.44 -13.43
C ILE A 3 -1.22 -7.44 -13.63
N GLU A 4 -1.29 -8.10 -14.79
CA GLU A 4 -2.24 -9.17 -15.08
C GLU A 4 -1.98 -10.41 -14.22
N THR A 5 -0.71 -10.72 -13.96
CA THR A 5 -0.32 -11.81 -13.04
C THR A 5 -0.85 -11.52 -11.63
N ILE A 6 -0.65 -10.29 -11.13
CA ILE A 6 -1.16 -9.85 -9.83
C ILE A 6 -2.70 -9.86 -9.80
N GLU A 7 -3.35 -9.38 -10.86
CA GLU A 7 -4.81 -9.48 -10.98
C GLU A 7 -5.24 -10.95 -10.84
N GLY A 8 -4.63 -11.86 -11.59
CA GLY A 8 -4.93 -13.30 -11.55
C GLY A 8 -4.85 -13.87 -10.13
N TYR A 9 -3.81 -13.52 -9.39
CA TYR A 9 -3.65 -13.88 -7.98
C TYR A 9 -4.79 -13.36 -7.10
N PHE A 10 -5.14 -12.07 -7.21
CA PHE A 10 -6.26 -11.51 -6.44
C PHE A 10 -7.59 -12.17 -6.80
N ARG A 11 -7.84 -12.47 -8.08
CA ARG A 11 -9.04 -13.21 -8.50
C ARG A 11 -9.07 -14.61 -7.88
N GLN A 12 -7.94 -15.32 -7.85
CA GLN A 12 -7.83 -16.64 -7.23
C GLN A 12 -8.07 -16.60 -5.71
N MET A 13 -7.69 -15.51 -5.04
CA MET A 13 -8.03 -15.24 -3.63
C MET A 13 -9.49 -14.85 -3.40
N GLY A 14 -10.31 -14.72 -4.46
CA GLY A 14 -11.72 -14.33 -4.38
C GLY A 14 -11.97 -12.82 -4.34
N TRP A 15 -10.97 -11.99 -4.66
CA TRP A 15 -11.14 -10.54 -4.71
C TRP A 15 -11.81 -10.14 -6.03
N SER A 16 -13.08 -9.76 -5.96
CA SER A 16 -13.91 -9.48 -7.15
C SER A 16 -14.00 -7.99 -7.50
N ASN A 17 -13.82 -7.09 -6.53
CA ASN A 17 -14.07 -5.65 -6.70
C ASN A 17 -12.78 -4.85 -7.00
N LEU A 18 -11.99 -5.28 -7.98
CA LEU A 18 -10.76 -4.60 -8.39
C LEU A 18 -11.03 -3.57 -9.49
N PHE A 19 -10.41 -2.39 -9.40
CA PHE A 19 -10.31 -1.43 -10.50
C PHE A 19 -8.90 -1.44 -11.05
N ILE A 20 -8.73 -1.46 -12.36
CA ILE A 20 -7.41 -1.66 -12.99
C ILE A 20 -7.17 -0.54 -14.00
N ASP A 21 -6.11 0.23 -13.79
CA ASP A 21 -5.58 1.19 -14.74
C ASP A 21 -4.35 0.59 -15.42
N ARG A 22 -4.59 -0.15 -16.51
CA ARG A 22 -3.52 -0.77 -17.32
C ARG A 22 -2.59 0.24 -17.98
N SER A 23 -3.00 1.51 -18.11
CA SER A 23 -2.12 2.53 -18.68
C SER A 23 -1.02 2.97 -17.72
N LYS A 24 -1.19 2.66 -16.44
CA LYS A 24 -0.27 3.03 -15.35
C LYS A 24 0.21 1.84 -14.54
N ASP A 25 -0.16 0.61 -14.93
CA ASP A 25 0.10 -0.62 -14.19
C ASP A 25 -0.31 -0.53 -12.70
N ILE A 26 -1.54 -0.03 -12.47
CA ILE A 26 -2.10 0.13 -11.13
C ILE A 26 -3.37 -0.71 -10.96
N ILE A 27 -3.46 -1.44 -9.85
CA ILE A 27 -4.70 -2.03 -9.34
C ILE A 27 -5.15 -1.24 -8.11
N LEU A 28 -6.41 -0.84 -8.07
CA LEU A 28 -7.07 -0.32 -6.87
C LEU A 28 -7.98 -1.41 -6.31
N ALA A 29 -7.71 -1.80 -5.08
CA ALA A 29 -8.41 -2.85 -4.36
C ALA A 29 -9.07 -2.25 -3.10
N PRO A 30 -10.39 -2.08 -3.08
CA PRO A 30 -11.12 -1.70 -1.88
C PRO A 30 -11.01 -2.82 -0.84
N VAL A 31 -10.58 -2.49 0.36
CA VAL A 31 -10.47 -3.43 1.48
C VAL A 31 -11.23 -2.92 2.70
N GLY A 32 -11.96 -3.81 3.36
CA GLY A 32 -12.61 -3.53 4.63
C GLY A 32 -11.76 -4.01 5.80
N GLY A 33 -11.74 -3.26 6.89
CA GLY A 33 -11.11 -3.63 8.14
C GLY A 33 -11.92 -3.19 9.35
N ILE A 34 -11.45 -3.56 10.55
CA ILE A 34 -12.10 -3.21 11.82
C ILE A 34 -12.28 -1.69 11.96
N ASN A 35 -11.36 -0.91 11.39
CA ASN A 35 -11.31 0.54 11.49
C ASN A 35 -11.76 1.26 10.22
N GLY A 36 -12.60 0.64 9.39
CA GLY A 36 -13.19 1.28 8.21
C GLY A 36 -12.79 0.64 6.88
N SER A 37 -13.05 1.37 5.81
CA SER A 37 -12.74 0.94 4.43
C SER A 37 -11.56 1.73 3.89
N TYR A 38 -10.66 1.05 3.22
CA TYR A 38 -9.45 1.62 2.65
C TYR A 38 -9.36 1.25 1.17
N MET A 39 -8.65 2.06 0.40
CA MET A 39 -8.27 1.70 -0.96
C MET A 39 -6.80 1.28 -0.95
N VAL A 40 -6.50 0.03 -1.29
CA VAL A 40 -5.12 -0.41 -1.51
C VAL A 40 -4.79 -0.18 -2.98
N THR A 41 -3.73 0.57 -3.23
CA THR A 41 -3.12 0.72 -4.54
C THR A 41 -1.99 -0.29 -4.66
N VAL A 42 -2.04 -1.13 -5.69
CA VAL A 42 -0.98 -2.06 -6.03
C VAL A 42 -0.33 -1.59 -7.32
N ARG A 43 0.99 -1.40 -7.28
CA ARG A 43 1.79 -1.01 -8.44
C ARG A 43 3.05 -1.85 -8.50
N LEU A 44 3.58 -1.99 -9.70
CA LEU A 44 4.88 -2.59 -9.94
C LEU A 44 5.94 -1.50 -10.13
N SER A 45 7.17 -1.81 -9.75
CA SER A 45 8.36 -1.04 -10.14
C SER A 45 9.49 -2.01 -10.49
N GLU A 46 10.64 -1.45 -10.91
CA GLU A 46 11.83 -2.25 -11.29
C GLU A 46 11.48 -3.32 -12.34
N ASP A 47 10.79 -2.92 -13.41
CA ASP A 47 10.33 -3.80 -14.50
C ASP A 47 9.54 -5.04 -14.02
N GLY A 48 8.84 -4.89 -12.89
CA GLY A 48 8.04 -5.95 -12.29
C GLY A 48 8.80 -6.85 -11.32
N GLU A 49 9.98 -6.43 -10.86
CA GLU A 49 10.77 -7.07 -9.81
C GLU A 49 10.47 -6.52 -8.41
N CYS A 50 9.57 -5.54 -8.29
CA CYS A 50 9.17 -4.99 -7.01
C CYS A 50 7.67 -4.69 -6.97
N ILE A 51 6.98 -5.17 -5.92
CA ILE A 51 5.56 -4.90 -5.66
C ILE A 51 5.46 -3.83 -4.58
N HIS A 52 4.62 -2.83 -4.83
CA HIS A 52 4.23 -1.84 -3.83
C HIS A 52 2.74 -2.00 -3.50
N LEU A 53 2.44 -2.11 -2.21
CA LEU A 53 1.09 -2.11 -1.66
C LEU A 53 0.93 -0.84 -0.84
N CYS A 54 0.20 0.15 -1.35
CA CYS A 54 0.05 1.46 -0.72
C CYS A 54 -1.41 1.73 -0.34
N ILE A 55 -1.63 2.20 0.88
CA ILE A 55 -2.89 2.79 1.32
C ILE A 55 -2.69 4.30 1.35
N PRO A 56 -3.07 5.03 0.28
CA PRO A 56 -3.12 6.49 0.31
C PRO A 56 -4.18 6.93 1.33
N ASN A 57 -4.03 8.13 1.86
CA ASN A 57 -4.97 8.71 2.82
C ASN A 57 -5.28 7.76 4.00
N TYR A 58 -4.29 7.00 4.47
CA TYR A 58 -4.43 6.12 5.62
C TYR A 58 -4.90 6.90 6.85
N LEU A 59 -4.32 8.09 7.06
CA LEU A 59 -4.74 9.07 8.06
C LEU A 59 -4.56 10.49 7.52
N THR A 60 -5.19 11.46 8.18
CA THR A 60 -4.89 12.88 7.98
C THR A 60 -4.61 13.54 9.32
N ALA A 61 -3.49 14.25 9.44
CA ALA A 61 -3.07 14.88 10.67
C ALA A 61 -2.62 16.32 10.45
N ARG A 62 -3.25 17.25 11.19
CA ARG A 62 -2.90 18.67 11.18
C ARG A 62 -2.84 19.24 12.60
N GLY A 63 -2.08 20.32 12.74
CA GLY A 63 -1.98 21.08 13.99
C GLY A 63 -0.88 20.60 14.94
N LYS A 64 -0.94 21.09 16.18
CA LYS A 64 0.18 21.02 17.15
C LYS A 64 0.59 19.60 17.58
N HIS A 65 -0.23 18.59 17.33
CA HIS A 65 0.02 17.21 17.76
C HIS A 65 0.70 16.34 16.69
N VAL A 66 0.91 16.87 15.47
CA VAL A 66 1.57 16.13 14.37
C VAL A 66 2.91 15.54 14.81
N PRO A 67 3.84 16.27 15.46
CA PRO A 67 5.12 15.66 15.87
C PRO A 67 4.97 14.46 16.80
N LYS A 68 3.98 14.49 17.71
CA LYS A 68 3.70 13.38 18.63
C LYS A 68 3.13 12.17 17.87
N LEU A 69 2.23 12.41 16.91
CA LEU A 69 1.67 11.35 16.08
C LEU A 69 2.77 10.69 15.23
N LEU A 70 3.62 11.48 14.57
CA LEU A 70 4.70 10.95 13.75
C LEU A 70 5.69 10.10 14.58
N ALA A 71 5.99 10.51 15.81
CA ALA A 71 6.81 9.70 16.72
C ALA A 71 6.17 8.35 17.06
N VAL A 72 4.84 8.31 17.24
CA VAL A 72 4.09 7.06 17.44
C VAL A 72 4.15 6.19 16.19
N LEU A 73 3.91 6.75 15.00
CA LEU A 73 3.98 6.00 13.74
C LEU A 73 5.39 5.43 13.48
N MET A 74 6.45 6.17 13.82
CA MET A 74 7.82 5.65 13.77
C MET A 74 8.06 4.51 14.74
N ALA A 75 7.56 4.61 15.97
CA ALA A 75 7.65 3.53 16.95
C ALA A 75 6.88 2.28 16.50
N GLU A 76 5.70 2.46 15.89
CA GLU A 76 4.90 1.39 15.32
C GLU A 76 5.63 0.72 14.15
N HIS A 77 6.21 1.50 13.22
CA HIS A 77 7.05 0.97 12.13
C HIS A 77 8.18 0.09 12.69
N TYR A 78 8.91 0.56 13.71
CA TYR A 78 9.93 -0.26 14.36
C TYR A 78 9.37 -1.56 14.98
N ARG A 79 8.19 -1.49 15.60
CA ARG A 79 7.54 -2.63 16.27
C ARG A 79 7.08 -3.70 15.27
N ILE A 80 6.40 -3.29 14.19
CA ILE A 80 5.82 -4.21 13.21
C ILE A 80 6.85 -4.72 12.20
N LYS A 81 7.97 -3.98 12.02
CA LYS A 81 9.05 -4.29 11.08
C LYS A 81 8.59 -4.50 9.63
N LEU A 82 7.40 -3.99 9.29
CA LEU A 82 6.74 -4.18 8.02
C LEU A 82 5.99 -2.91 7.65
N GLY A 83 6.26 -2.42 6.45
CA GLY A 83 5.64 -1.21 5.92
C GLY A 83 6.21 0.08 6.51
N ARG A 84 5.93 1.19 5.82
CA ARG A 84 6.39 2.54 6.14
C ARG A 84 5.23 3.51 6.12
N PHE A 85 5.36 4.60 6.88
CA PHE A 85 4.41 5.71 6.85
C PHE A 85 5.04 6.93 6.17
N GLY A 86 4.36 7.48 5.16
CA GLY A 86 4.67 8.79 4.59
C GLY A 86 3.89 9.90 5.31
N TYR A 87 4.42 11.12 5.33
CA TYR A 87 3.70 12.30 5.80
C TYR A 87 3.90 13.44 4.80
N ASP A 88 2.81 13.95 4.24
CA ASP A 88 2.83 15.15 3.42
C ASP A 88 2.62 16.39 4.29
N PRO A 89 3.62 17.27 4.47
CA PRO A 89 3.47 18.47 5.28
C PRO A 89 2.54 19.53 4.67
N ARG A 90 2.20 19.43 3.39
CA ARG A 90 1.36 20.41 2.68
C ARG A 90 -0.09 20.31 3.09
N ASP A 91 -0.60 19.08 3.25
CA ASP A 91 -2.00 18.81 3.56
C ASP A 91 -2.19 17.85 4.74
N GLY A 92 -1.12 17.33 5.32
CA GLY A 92 -1.15 16.45 6.46
C GLY A 92 -1.59 15.03 6.14
N GLU A 93 -1.63 14.63 4.86
CA GLU A 93 -1.87 13.25 4.46
C GLU A 93 -0.79 12.33 5.05
N ILE A 94 -1.22 11.17 5.53
CA ILE A 94 -0.34 10.07 5.93
C ILE A 94 -0.72 8.87 5.07
N ASP A 95 0.23 8.37 4.30
CA ASP A 95 0.12 7.10 3.58
C ASP A 95 0.76 5.96 4.39
N CYS A 96 0.41 4.73 4.04
CA CYS A 96 1.09 3.53 4.53
C CYS A 96 1.43 2.64 3.35
N GLU A 97 2.69 2.22 3.23
CA GLU A 97 3.15 1.40 2.11
C GLU A 97 3.97 0.21 2.57
N ILE A 98 3.72 -0.95 1.98
CA ILE A 98 4.59 -2.13 2.05
C ILE A 98 5.26 -2.30 0.69
N ILE A 99 6.57 -2.53 0.71
CA ILE A 99 7.38 -2.78 -0.49
C ILE A 99 7.91 -4.20 -0.38
N ILE A 100 7.69 -4.99 -1.43
CA ILE A 100 8.10 -6.37 -1.53
C ILE A 100 9.02 -6.49 -2.75
N PRO A 101 10.35 -6.47 -2.54
CA PRO A 101 11.28 -6.83 -3.61
C PRO A 101 11.10 -8.33 -3.90
N LEU A 102 11.02 -8.66 -5.18
CA LEU A 102 10.90 -10.02 -5.65
C LEU A 102 12.27 -10.62 -5.99
N GLU A 103 13.24 -9.78 -6.36
CA GLU A 103 14.58 -10.20 -6.79
C GLU A 103 14.48 -11.34 -7.84
N ASP A 104 15.17 -12.47 -7.64
CA ASP A 104 15.10 -13.67 -8.49
C ASP A 104 13.86 -14.56 -8.23
N GLY A 105 12.97 -14.14 -7.32
CA GLY A 105 11.79 -14.90 -6.90
C GLY A 105 10.52 -14.51 -7.65
N GLU A 106 9.63 -15.47 -7.85
CA GLU A 106 8.26 -15.21 -8.32
C GLU A 106 7.27 -15.32 -7.14
N LEU A 107 6.18 -14.54 -7.19
CA LEU A 107 5.08 -14.72 -6.25
C LEU A 107 4.39 -16.06 -6.56
N THR A 108 4.28 -16.94 -5.58
CA THR A 108 3.62 -18.26 -5.74
C THR A 108 2.39 -18.37 -4.86
N PHE A 109 1.44 -19.23 -5.24
CA PHE A 109 0.21 -19.54 -4.49
C PHE A 109 0.20 -20.96 -3.95
#